data_AF-A0A1F3MJR6-F1
#
_entry.id   AF-A0A1F3MJR6-F1
#
_cell.length_a   1.000
_cell.length_b   1.000
_cell.length_c   1.000
_cell.angle_alpha   90.00
_cell.angle_beta   90.00
_cell.angle_gamma   90.00
#
_symmetry.space_group_name_H-M   'P 1'
#
loop_
_entity.id
_entity.type
_entity.pdbx_description
1 polymer ?
#
loop_
_entity_poly.entity_id
_entity_poly.type
_entity_poly.pdbx_seq_one_letter_code
_entity_poly.pdbx_strand_id
1 'polypeptide(L)'
;NMMKTVRTAFTDADVILYLNDVKETPDAQLPYVKKIQHSKVPVVLAINKIDLVTQADVEKLMNGWREIVKAETIIPLSALHNFNVKELFSEILRLIPEGPEYFPKDTLTDRPERFFVSEIIREKILKNYKQEIPYSCQVEIESFKEAKDIDRIRAVIYVLRESQKGILIGHKGEALKKTGTQARIDMEKFLGKKVFLEMQVKVAEDWRNSEKKLKNFGY
;
A
#
# COMPACT_ATOMS: atom_id res chain seq x y z
N ASN A 1 -7.63 13.66 8.32
CA ASN A 1 -8.36 12.77 7.37
C ASN A 1 -7.36 12.17 6.38
N MET A 2 -7.44 10.87 6.05
CA MET A 2 -6.62 10.17 5.03
C MET A 2 -6.47 10.93 3.70
N MET A 3 -7.50 11.68 3.30
CA MET A 3 -7.51 12.57 2.13
C MET A 3 -6.53 13.76 2.22
N LYS A 4 -6.02 14.09 3.41
CA LYS A 4 -5.01 15.14 3.62
C LYS A 4 -3.61 14.61 3.29
N THR A 5 -3.28 13.38 3.68
CA THR A 5 -2.02 12.69 3.35
C THR A 5 -1.84 12.55 1.84
N VAL A 6 -2.93 12.22 1.12
CA VAL A 6 -2.95 12.22 -0.35
C VAL A 6 -2.65 13.59 -0.94
N ARG A 7 -3.09 14.70 -0.31
CA ARG A 7 -2.82 16.06 -0.81
C ARG A 7 -1.38 16.49 -0.63
N THR A 8 -0.75 16.15 0.49
CA THR A 8 0.65 16.52 0.76
C THR A 8 1.60 15.84 -0.22
N ALA A 9 1.34 14.58 -0.58
CA ALA A 9 2.15 13.81 -1.53
C ALA A 9 2.28 14.46 -2.92
N PHE A 10 1.32 15.29 -3.35
CA PHE A 10 1.39 16.01 -4.63
C PHE A 10 2.30 17.25 -4.59
N THR A 11 2.69 17.75 -3.41
CA THR A 11 3.42 19.02 -3.28
C THR A 11 4.93 18.83 -3.34
N ASP A 12 5.43 17.68 -2.87
CA ASP A 12 6.86 17.40 -2.71
C ASP A 12 7.40 16.35 -3.70
N ALA A 13 6.59 15.92 -4.68
CA ALA A 13 6.98 14.88 -5.62
C ALA A 13 7.80 15.45 -6.79
N ASP A 14 8.90 14.78 -7.15
CA ASP A 14 9.66 15.08 -8.37
C ASP A 14 9.03 14.47 -9.64
N VAL A 15 8.32 13.34 -9.49
CA VAL A 15 7.59 12.65 -10.55
C VAL A 15 6.29 12.09 -9.99
N ILE A 16 5.19 12.24 -10.73
CA ILE A 16 3.90 11.63 -10.40
C ILE A 16 3.70 10.38 -11.24
N LEU A 17 3.66 9.22 -10.61
CA LEU A 17 3.16 7.99 -11.22
C LEU A 17 1.65 7.89 -11.01
N TYR A 18 0.87 8.10 -12.06
CA TYR A 18 -0.56 7.91 -12.04
C TYR A 18 -0.90 6.51 -12.57
N LEU A 19 -1.37 5.62 -11.69
CA LEU A 19 -1.65 4.22 -12.00
C LEU A 19 -3.16 4.00 -12.12
N ASN A 20 -3.60 3.60 -13.31
CA ASN A 20 -4.98 3.19 -13.59
C ASN A 20 -5.01 1.73 -14.04
N ASP A 21 -6.18 1.11 -13.99
CA ASP A 21 -6.42 -0.16 -14.67
C ASP A 21 -7.36 -0.02 -15.88
N VAL A 22 -7.47 -1.09 -16.67
CA VAL A 22 -8.29 -1.14 -17.90
C VAL A 22 -9.80 -0.96 -17.69
N LYS A 23 -10.29 -1.00 -16.44
CA LYS A 23 -11.71 -0.78 -16.11
C LYS A 23 -11.99 0.65 -15.72
N GLU A 24 -10.97 1.43 -15.38
CA GLU A 24 -11.12 2.81 -14.97
C GLU A 24 -11.38 3.70 -16.19
N THR A 25 -12.42 4.52 -16.08
CA THR A 25 -12.76 5.50 -17.12
C THR A 25 -12.41 6.92 -16.66
N PRO A 26 -12.03 7.79 -17.62
CA PRO A 26 -11.97 9.23 -17.49
C PRO A 26 -12.94 9.91 -16.50
N ASP A 27 -14.23 9.60 -16.66
CA ASP A 27 -15.30 10.32 -15.99
C ASP A 27 -15.37 10.01 -14.49
N ALA A 28 -14.87 8.84 -14.08
CA ALA A 28 -14.90 8.40 -12.69
C ALA A 28 -13.84 9.11 -11.81
N GLN A 29 -12.85 9.80 -12.40
CA GLN A 29 -11.63 10.26 -11.70
C GLN A 29 -11.38 11.78 -11.73
N LEU A 30 -12.36 12.56 -12.20
CA LEU A 30 -12.27 14.01 -12.44
C LEU A 30 -11.57 14.85 -11.35
N PRO A 31 -11.77 14.63 -10.03
CA PRO A 31 -11.13 15.48 -9.01
C PRO A 31 -9.60 15.30 -8.90
N TYR A 32 -9.06 14.09 -9.13
CA TYR A 32 -7.62 13.82 -9.03
C TYR A 32 -6.91 14.17 -10.31
N VAL A 33 -7.52 13.81 -11.44
CA VAL A 33 -7.06 14.20 -12.78
C VAL A 33 -6.88 15.71 -12.86
N LYS A 34 -7.86 16.50 -12.39
CA LYS A 34 -7.72 17.97 -12.39
C LYS A 34 -6.51 18.42 -11.57
N LYS A 35 -6.20 17.81 -10.44
CA LYS A 35 -5.01 18.19 -9.66
C LYS A 35 -3.72 17.85 -10.40
N ILE A 36 -3.68 16.68 -11.03
CA ILE A 36 -2.53 16.25 -11.84
C ILE A 36 -2.32 17.22 -13.01
N GLN A 37 -3.39 17.60 -13.72
CA GLN A 37 -3.35 18.58 -14.82
C GLN A 37 -2.82 19.96 -14.40
N HIS A 38 -3.08 20.39 -13.15
CA HIS A 38 -2.59 21.67 -12.63
C HIS A 38 -1.22 21.54 -11.93
N SER A 39 -0.67 20.33 -11.81
CA SER A 39 0.66 20.11 -11.26
C SER A 39 1.72 20.55 -12.27
N LYS A 40 2.85 21.06 -11.76
CA LYS A 40 4.04 21.34 -12.57
C LYS A 40 5.00 20.16 -12.62
N VAL A 41 4.71 19.12 -11.85
CA VAL A 41 5.52 17.91 -11.73
C VAL A 41 5.27 17.00 -12.94
N PRO A 42 6.30 16.43 -13.58
CA PRO A 42 6.13 15.49 -14.69
C PRO A 42 5.29 14.28 -14.28
N VAL A 43 4.44 13.82 -15.19
CA VAL A 43 3.45 12.76 -14.93
C VAL A 43 3.69 11.59 -15.87
N VAL A 44 3.88 10.40 -15.30
CA VAL A 44 3.86 9.13 -16.03
C VAL A 44 2.53 8.45 -15.76
N LEU A 45 1.76 8.18 -16.81
CA LEU A 45 0.54 7.39 -16.72
C LEU A 45 0.86 5.91 -16.97
N ALA A 46 0.62 5.06 -15.99
CA ALA A 46 0.70 3.61 -16.12
C ALA A 46 -0.71 3.00 -16.24
N ILE A 47 -0.99 2.34 -17.35
CA ILE A 47 -2.24 1.59 -17.56
C ILE A 47 -1.96 0.12 -17.30
N ASN A 48 -2.33 -0.36 -16.11
CA ASN A 48 -2.06 -1.73 -15.66
C ASN A 48 -3.19 -2.69 -16.05
N LYS A 49 -2.90 -3.99 -15.99
CA LYS A 49 -3.82 -5.11 -16.29
C LYS A 49 -4.25 -5.20 -17.75
N ILE A 50 -3.36 -4.84 -18.68
CA ILE A 50 -3.63 -4.96 -20.12
C ILE A 50 -3.85 -6.40 -20.58
N ASP A 51 -3.42 -7.38 -19.77
CA ASP A 51 -3.68 -8.80 -19.97
C ASP A 51 -5.17 -9.18 -19.97
N LEU A 52 -6.05 -8.29 -19.51
CA LEU A 52 -7.50 -8.52 -19.45
C LEU A 52 -8.26 -8.00 -20.68
N VAL A 53 -7.59 -7.34 -21.63
CA VAL A 53 -8.22 -6.67 -22.77
C VAL A 53 -7.44 -6.87 -24.07
N THR A 54 -8.03 -6.48 -25.20
CA THR A 54 -7.37 -6.59 -26.50
C THR A 54 -6.43 -5.42 -26.76
N GLN A 55 -5.49 -5.58 -27.69
CA GLN A 55 -4.60 -4.49 -28.14
C GLN A 55 -5.38 -3.25 -28.59
N ALA A 56 -6.48 -3.44 -29.32
CA ALA A 56 -7.33 -2.34 -29.78
C ALA A 56 -7.97 -1.57 -28.61
N ASP A 57 -8.35 -2.27 -27.54
CA ASP A 57 -8.90 -1.63 -26.33
C ASP A 57 -7.82 -0.84 -25.58
N VAL A 58 -6.59 -1.36 -25.50
CA VAL A 58 -5.45 -0.64 -24.91
C VAL A 58 -5.17 0.65 -25.66
N GLU A 59 -5.12 0.61 -26.98
CA GLU A 59 -4.90 1.80 -27.82
C GLU A 59 -6.01 2.85 -27.61
N LYS A 60 -7.27 2.40 -27.55
CA LYS A 60 -8.40 3.26 -27.24
C LYS A 60 -8.29 3.91 -25.87
N LEU A 61 -7.91 3.14 -24.84
CA LEU A 61 -7.69 3.64 -23.48
C LEU A 61 -6.54 4.66 -23.45
N MET A 62 -5.42 4.37 -24.08
CA MET A 62 -4.27 5.27 -24.17
C MET A 62 -4.67 6.61 -24.81
N ASN A 63 -5.42 6.57 -25.90
CA ASN A 63 -5.89 7.78 -26.58
C ASN A 63 -6.88 8.57 -25.70
N GLY A 64 -7.82 7.89 -25.03
CA GLY A 64 -8.75 8.55 -24.12
C GLY A 64 -8.05 9.25 -22.95
N TRP A 65 -7.07 8.59 -22.34
CA TRP A 65 -6.33 9.16 -21.22
C TRP A 65 -5.34 10.25 -21.62
N ARG A 66 -4.78 10.21 -22.84
CA ARG A 66 -3.84 11.23 -23.33
C ARG A 66 -4.44 12.63 -23.31
N GLU A 67 -5.68 12.76 -23.78
CA GLU A 67 -6.41 14.03 -23.81
C GLU A 67 -6.68 14.60 -22.40
N ILE A 68 -6.75 13.72 -21.41
CA ILE A 68 -7.23 14.04 -20.09
C ILE A 68 -6.08 14.32 -19.13
N VAL A 69 -5.15 13.39 -18.95
CA VAL A 69 -4.11 13.54 -17.94
C VAL A 69 -3.02 14.50 -18.40
N LYS A 70 -2.85 14.67 -19.73
CA LYS A 70 -1.70 15.36 -20.33
C LYS A 70 -0.38 14.84 -19.77
N ALA A 71 -0.30 13.52 -19.59
CA ALA A 71 0.90 12.85 -19.12
C ALA A 71 2.03 13.02 -20.13
N GLU A 72 3.27 13.08 -19.64
CA GLU A 72 4.46 13.12 -20.49
C GLU A 72 4.62 11.80 -21.24
N THR A 73 4.41 10.69 -20.54
CA THR A 73 4.49 9.33 -21.09
C THR A 73 3.33 8.46 -20.60
N ILE A 74 2.80 7.63 -21.50
CA ILE A 74 1.76 6.64 -21.20
C ILE A 74 2.31 5.25 -21.45
N ILE A 75 2.34 4.42 -20.41
CA ILE A 75 2.94 3.08 -20.44
C ILE A 75 1.85 2.04 -20.15
N PRO A 76 1.38 1.30 -21.16
CA PRO A 76 0.54 0.12 -20.94
C PRO A 76 1.41 -1.01 -20.38
N LEU A 77 0.96 -1.65 -19.31
CA LEU A 77 1.74 -2.69 -18.62
C LEU A 77 0.87 -3.79 -18.01
N SER A 78 1.48 -4.95 -17.74
CA SER A 78 0.90 -5.98 -16.88
C SER A 78 1.87 -6.27 -15.74
N ALA A 79 1.53 -5.75 -14.55
CA ALA A 79 2.31 -6.01 -13.35
C ALA A 79 2.33 -7.51 -12.99
N LEU A 80 1.23 -8.22 -13.29
CA LEU A 80 1.11 -9.65 -13.05
C LEU A 80 2.11 -10.47 -13.88
N HIS A 81 2.30 -10.08 -15.14
CA HIS A 81 3.18 -10.77 -16.08
C HIS A 81 4.55 -10.09 -16.26
N ASN A 82 4.85 -9.08 -15.45
CA ASN A 82 6.07 -8.28 -15.55
C ASN A 82 6.30 -7.66 -16.95
N PHE A 83 5.21 -7.39 -17.69
CA PHE A 83 5.24 -6.78 -19.01
C PHE A 83 5.35 -5.26 -18.88
N ASN A 84 6.29 -4.63 -19.59
CA ASN A 84 6.60 -3.19 -19.58
C ASN A 84 6.95 -2.55 -18.22
N VAL A 85 7.14 -3.35 -17.16
CA VAL A 85 7.56 -2.84 -15.84
C VAL A 85 8.95 -2.22 -15.88
N LYS A 86 9.88 -2.79 -16.67
CA LYS A 86 11.23 -2.24 -16.85
C LYS A 86 11.22 -0.90 -17.60
N GLU A 87 10.33 -0.77 -18.58
CA GLU A 87 10.15 0.47 -19.33
C GLU A 87 9.61 1.56 -18.41
N LEU A 88 8.59 1.23 -17.60
CA LEU A 88 8.09 2.14 -16.57
C LEU A 88 9.20 2.61 -15.61
N PHE A 89 10.02 1.68 -15.13
CA PHE A 89 11.14 2.02 -14.25
C PHE A 89 12.15 2.95 -14.93
N SER A 90 12.51 2.67 -16.19
CA SER A 90 13.46 3.48 -16.95
C SER A 90 12.94 4.89 -17.20
N GLU A 91 11.63 5.01 -17.46
CA GLU A 91 10.99 6.31 -17.65
C GLU A 91 10.94 7.13 -16.37
N ILE A 92 10.63 6.50 -15.23
CA ILE A 92 10.70 7.16 -13.92
C ILE A 92 12.12 7.64 -13.64
N LEU A 93 13.14 6.80 -13.87
CA LEU A 93 14.53 7.20 -13.68
C LEU A 93 14.95 8.37 -14.58
N ARG A 94 14.45 8.43 -15.81
CA ARG A 94 14.72 9.53 -16.76
C ARG A 94 14.17 10.87 -16.26
N LEU A 95 13.05 10.85 -15.53
CA LEU A 95 12.34 12.05 -15.09
C LEU A 95 12.77 12.56 -13.72
N ILE A 96 13.32 11.70 -12.86
CA ILE A 96 13.81 12.09 -11.53
C ILE A 96 15.05 12.99 -11.70
N PRO A 97 15.11 14.15 -11.01
CA PRO A 97 16.27 15.02 -11.06
C PRO A 97 17.49 14.36 -10.40
N GLU A 98 18.68 14.70 -10.88
CA GLU A 98 19.91 14.31 -10.18
C GLU A 98 19.95 14.95 -8.79
N GLY A 99 20.30 14.15 -7.79
CA GLY A 99 20.35 14.60 -6.40
C GLY A 99 21.26 13.70 -5.55
N PRO A 100 21.64 14.15 -4.36
CA PRO A 100 22.42 13.32 -3.44
C PRO A 100 21.62 12.10 -2.99
N GLU A 101 22.32 11.03 -2.65
CA GLU A 101 21.69 9.88 -1.96
C GLU A 101 21.17 10.37 -0.60
N TYR A 102 19.85 10.54 -0.47
CA TYR A 102 19.22 10.98 0.78
C TYR A 102 19.13 9.87 1.83
N PHE A 103 19.25 8.60 1.42
CA PHE A 103 19.16 7.42 2.29
C PHE A 103 20.32 6.44 2.01
N PRO A 104 20.85 5.74 3.03
CA PRO A 104 21.89 4.72 2.83
C PRO A 104 21.43 3.55 1.95
N LYS A 105 22.34 2.94 1.16
CA LYS A 105 22.01 1.83 0.24
C LYS A 105 21.42 0.59 0.91
N ASP A 106 21.75 0.37 2.17
CA ASP A 106 21.27 -0.75 2.98
C ASP A 106 19.91 -0.45 3.65
N THR A 107 19.44 0.79 3.53
CA THR A 107 18.17 1.26 4.06
C THR A 107 17.11 1.15 2.97
N LEU A 108 16.37 0.03 2.93
CA LEU A 108 15.26 -0.16 1.99
C LEU A 108 14.14 0.89 2.17
N THR A 109 14.05 1.53 3.33
CA THR A 109 13.14 2.65 3.67
C THR A 109 13.59 3.30 4.98
N ASP A 110 13.26 4.58 5.15
CA ASP A 110 13.34 5.34 6.40
C ASP A 110 12.37 4.87 7.51
N ARG A 111 11.52 3.89 7.24
CA ARG A 111 10.51 3.40 8.17
C ARG A 111 11.10 2.40 9.17
N PRO A 112 10.78 2.52 10.48
CA PRO A 112 11.25 1.58 11.51
C PRO A 112 10.83 0.14 11.22
N GLU A 113 11.59 -0.87 11.67
CA GLU A 113 11.25 -2.31 11.55
C GLU A 113 9.81 -2.62 12.00
N ARG A 114 9.29 -1.88 12.97
CA ARG A 114 7.90 -1.92 13.44
C ARG A 114 6.88 -1.75 12.31
N PHE A 115 7.16 -0.86 11.35
CA PHE A 115 6.30 -0.66 10.18
C PHE A 115 6.23 -1.93 9.33
N PHE A 116 7.37 -2.54 9.01
CA PHE A 116 7.39 -3.76 8.21
C PHE A 116 6.71 -4.92 8.90
N VAL A 117 6.95 -5.09 10.20
CA VAL A 117 6.25 -6.10 11.00
C VAL A 117 4.74 -5.87 10.96
N SER A 118 4.26 -4.62 11.05
CA SER A 118 2.83 -4.33 10.89
C SER A 118 2.31 -4.65 9.48
N GLU A 119 3.08 -4.34 8.43
CA GLU A 119 2.69 -4.63 7.05
C GLU A 119 2.69 -6.13 6.74
N ILE A 120 3.59 -6.92 7.32
CA ILE A 120 3.56 -8.39 7.22
C ILE A 120 2.25 -8.95 7.78
N ILE A 121 1.79 -8.46 8.93
CA ILE A 121 0.48 -8.85 9.49
C ILE A 121 -0.64 -8.42 8.54
N ARG A 122 -0.59 -7.18 8.05
CA ARG A 122 -1.61 -6.60 7.16
C ARG A 122 -1.73 -7.38 5.84
N GLU A 123 -0.61 -7.84 5.29
CA GLU A 123 -0.56 -8.72 4.13
C GLU A 123 -1.28 -10.05 4.41
N LYS A 124 -1.07 -10.67 5.59
CA LYS A 124 -1.77 -11.92 5.94
C LYS A 124 -3.26 -11.70 6.17
N ILE A 125 -3.64 -10.53 6.69
CA ILE A 125 -5.05 -10.16 6.76
C ILE A 125 -5.65 -10.05 5.35
N LEU A 126 -4.95 -9.39 4.43
CA LEU A 126 -5.41 -9.27 3.04
C LEU A 126 -5.56 -10.62 2.34
N LYS A 127 -4.65 -11.57 2.62
CA LYS A 127 -4.66 -12.91 2.01
C LYS A 127 -5.73 -13.85 2.60
N ASN A 128 -5.96 -13.79 3.92
CA ASN A 128 -6.78 -14.78 4.61
C ASN A 128 -8.26 -14.38 4.76
N TYR A 129 -8.59 -13.08 4.73
CA TYR A 129 -9.94 -12.59 4.95
C TYR A 129 -10.53 -11.99 3.67
N LYS A 130 -11.87 -12.01 3.58
CA LYS A 130 -12.63 -11.52 2.41
C LYS A 130 -13.51 -10.33 2.78
N GLN A 131 -14.28 -9.84 1.80
CA GLN A 131 -15.27 -8.77 1.97
C GLN A 131 -14.60 -7.49 2.49
N GLU A 132 -15.20 -6.83 3.48
CA GLU A 132 -14.76 -5.55 4.01
C GLU A 132 -13.62 -5.64 5.04
N ILE A 133 -13.26 -6.85 5.50
CA ILE A 133 -12.29 -7.04 6.59
C ILE A 133 -10.91 -6.48 6.24
N PRO A 134 -10.28 -6.81 5.08
CA PRO A 134 -8.95 -6.31 4.76
C PRO A 134 -8.83 -4.79 4.80
N TYR A 135 -9.92 -4.12 4.44
CA TYR A 135 -9.97 -2.66 4.39
C TYR A 135 -10.25 -2.07 5.77
N SER A 136 -10.95 -2.79 6.65
CA SER A 136 -11.43 -2.32 7.96
C SER A 136 -10.49 -2.58 9.15
N CYS A 137 -9.26 -3.00 8.86
CA CYS A 137 -8.25 -3.28 9.88
C CYS A 137 -7.16 -2.21 9.91
N GLN A 138 -6.72 -1.85 11.12
CA GLN A 138 -5.45 -1.15 11.36
C GLN A 138 -4.58 -2.01 12.25
N VAL A 139 -3.32 -2.23 11.86
CA VAL A 139 -2.35 -2.95 12.68
C VAL A 139 -1.46 -1.93 13.40
N GLU A 140 -1.30 -2.09 14.72
CA GLU A 140 -0.39 -1.30 15.55
C GLU A 140 0.56 -2.24 16.31
N ILE A 141 1.85 -1.89 16.36
CA ILE A 141 2.85 -2.62 17.16
C ILE A 141 3.01 -1.93 18.52
N GLU A 142 2.24 -2.38 19.51
CA GLU A 142 2.28 -1.84 20.88
C GLU A 142 3.65 -2.05 21.55
N SER A 143 4.30 -3.19 21.30
CA SER A 143 5.61 -3.51 21.87
C SER A 143 6.47 -4.29 20.89
N PHE A 144 7.74 -3.91 20.80
CA PHE A 144 8.79 -4.65 20.13
C PHE A 144 9.97 -4.67 21.10
N LYS A 145 10.28 -5.83 21.66
CA LYS A 145 11.43 -6.04 22.54
C LYS A 145 12.41 -6.96 21.83
N GLU A 146 13.52 -6.37 21.41
CA GLU A 146 14.63 -7.11 20.85
C GLU A 146 15.34 -7.91 21.95
N ALA A 147 15.73 -9.13 21.65
CA ALA A 147 16.58 -9.94 22.51
C ALA A 147 17.61 -10.70 21.68
N LYS A 148 18.58 -11.32 22.35
CA LYS A 148 19.64 -12.08 21.67
C LYS A 148 19.08 -13.21 20.80
N ASP A 149 18.14 -13.99 21.35
CA ASP A 149 17.68 -15.23 20.72
C ASP A 149 16.27 -15.14 20.12
N ILE A 150 15.35 -14.41 20.78
CA ILE A 150 13.94 -14.31 20.34
C ILE A 150 13.37 -12.92 20.58
N ASP A 151 12.96 -12.26 19.50
CA ASP A 151 12.30 -10.97 19.58
C ASP A 151 10.85 -11.16 20.00
N ARG A 152 10.36 -10.30 20.91
CA ARG A 152 9.00 -10.37 21.45
C ARG A 152 8.19 -9.20 20.94
N ILE A 153 7.19 -9.50 20.13
CA ILE A 153 6.36 -8.52 19.43
C ILE A 153 4.91 -8.66 19.90
N ARG A 154 4.31 -7.55 20.32
CA ARG A 154 2.87 -7.45 20.59
C ARG A 154 2.24 -6.54 19.55
N ALA A 155 1.26 -7.08 18.83
CA ALA A 155 0.49 -6.37 17.84
C ALA A 155 -0.99 -6.31 18.23
N VAL A 156 -1.63 -5.19 17.91
CA VAL A 156 -3.07 -5.01 18.02
C VAL A 156 -3.64 -4.75 16.63
N ILE A 157 -4.70 -5.50 16.30
CA ILE A 157 -5.49 -5.31 15.10
C ILE A 157 -6.78 -4.59 15.52
N TYR A 158 -6.91 -3.33 15.14
CA TYR A 158 -8.11 -2.54 15.35
C TYR A 158 -9.11 -2.75 14.22
N VAL A 159 -10.37 -3.00 14.58
CA VAL A 159 -11.50 -3.04 13.65
C VAL A 159 -12.58 -2.04 14.01
N LEU A 160 -13.50 -1.78 13.08
CA LEU A 160 -14.56 -0.80 13.27
C LEU A 160 -15.76 -1.33 14.05
N ARG A 161 -16.05 -2.63 13.96
CA ARG A 161 -17.26 -3.25 14.54
C ARG A 161 -16.96 -4.59 15.21
N GLU A 162 -17.76 -4.97 16.21
CA GLU A 162 -17.58 -6.24 16.93
C GLU A 162 -17.78 -7.46 16.01
N SER A 163 -18.67 -7.39 15.02
CA SER A 163 -18.84 -8.44 14.01
C SER A 163 -17.54 -8.73 13.24
N GLN A 164 -16.78 -7.68 12.90
CA GLN A 164 -15.50 -7.80 12.21
C GLN A 164 -14.44 -8.44 13.10
N LYS A 165 -14.45 -8.11 14.40
CA LYS A 165 -13.58 -8.74 15.40
C LYS A 165 -13.86 -10.24 15.50
N GLY A 166 -15.14 -10.64 15.52
CA GLY A 166 -15.53 -12.05 15.48
C GLY A 166 -15.00 -12.78 14.24
N ILE A 167 -15.08 -12.16 13.07
CA ILE A 167 -14.56 -12.72 11.80
C ILE A 167 -13.03 -12.87 11.83
N LEU A 168 -12.31 -11.85 12.32
CA LEU A 168 -10.84 -11.90 12.43
C LEU A 168 -10.36 -13.03 13.35
N ILE A 169 -11.01 -13.15 14.52
CA ILE A 169 -10.69 -14.20 15.49
C ILE A 169 -11.02 -15.57 14.89
N GLY A 170 -12.18 -15.69 14.26
CA GLY A 170 -12.69 -16.94 13.72
C GLY A 170 -13.12 -17.93 14.80
N HIS A 171 -13.70 -19.05 14.38
CA HIS A 171 -14.16 -20.08 15.31
C HIS A 171 -13.00 -20.58 16.20
N LYS A 172 -13.16 -20.43 17.52
CA LYS A 172 -12.13 -20.78 18.53
C LYS A 172 -10.74 -20.15 18.30
N GLY A 173 -10.68 -19.00 17.62
CA GLY A 173 -9.40 -18.31 17.36
C GLY A 173 -8.59 -18.89 16.19
N GLU A 174 -9.13 -19.85 15.44
CA GLU A 174 -8.40 -20.58 14.39
C GLU A 174 -7.91 -19.66 13.27
N ALA A 175 -8.75 -18.71 12.84
CA ALA A 175 -8.39 -17.77 11.77
C ALA A 175 -7.26 -16.84 12.20
N LEU A 176 -7.34 -16.27 13.41
CA LEU A 176 -6.30 -15.41 13.95
C LEU A 176 -4.99 -16.18 14.18
N LYS A 177 -5.07 -17.43 14.64
CA LYS A 177 -3.90 -18.31 14.80
C LYS A 177 -3.22 -18.58 13.47
N LYS A 178 -3.98 -18.85 12.41
CA LYS A 178 -3.44 -19.02 11.04
C LYS A 178 -2.72 -17.76 10.57
N THR A 179 -3.37 -16.60 10.69
CA THR A 179 -2.79 -15.29 10.32
C THR A 179 -1.50 -15.02 11.08
N GLY A 180 -1.49 -15.22 12.41
CA GLY A 180 -0.31 -15.00 13.25
C GLY A 180 0.82 -15.97 12.94
N THR A 181 0.51 -17.22 12.64
CA THR A 181 1.53 -18.22 12.28
C THR A 181 2.23 -17.85 10.98
N GLN A 182 1.46 -17.48 9.95
CA GLN A 182 2.02 -17.05 8.67
C GLN A 182 2.82 -15.75 8.81
N ALA A 183 2.31 -14.78 9.56
CA ALA A 183 2.98 -13.50 9.80
C ALA A 183 4.31 -13.73 10.54
N ARG A 184 4.32 -14.54 11.60
CA ARG A 184 5.53 -14.88 12.36
C ARG A 184 6.60 -15.52 11.48
N ILE A 185 6.24 -16.46 10.61
CA ILE A 185 7.21 -17.13 9.72
C ILE A 185 7.89 -16.12 8.80
N ASP A 186 7.15 -15.17 8.24
CA ASP A 186 7.73 -14.17 7.35
C ASP A 186 8.48 -13.08 8.11
N MET A 187 8.08 -12.74 9.34
CA MET A 187 8.88 -11.90 10.24
C MET A 187 10.22 -12.55 10.60
N GLU A 188 10.26 -13.86 10.87
CA GLU A 188 11.51 -14.57 11.18
C GLU A 188 12.49 -14.53 9.99
N LYS A 189 11.97 -14.64 8.76
CA LYS A 189 12.77 -14.48 7.55
C LYS A 189 13.27 -13.04 7.38
N PHE A 190 12.41 -12.07 7.63
CA PHE A 190 12.73 -10.65 7.48
C PHE A 190 13.76 -10.18 8.51
N LEU A 191 13.60 -10.56 9.79
CA LEU A 191 14.47 -10.15 10.90
C LEU A 191 15.70 -11.05 11.07
N GLY A 192 15.73 -12.22 10.44
CA GLY A 192 16.82 -13.19 10.59
C GLY A 192 16.91 -13.83 11.99
N LYS A 193 15.86 -13.69 12.82
CA LYS A 193 15.81 -14.19 14.21
C LYS A 193 14.45 -14.82 14.51
N LYS A 194 14.39 -15.64 15.57
CA LYS A 194 13.11 -16.15 16.08
C LYS A 194 12.23 -15.03 16.61
N VAL A 195 10.92 -15.19 16.42
CA VAL A 195 9.92 -14.20 16.82
C VAL A 195 8.85 -14.86 17.67
N PHE A 196 8.59 -14.29 18.84
CA PHE A 196 7.37 -14.52 19.59
C PHE A 196 6.37 -13.41 19.27
N LEU A 197 5.30 -13.76 18.55
CA LEU A 197 4.26 -12.83 18.14
C LEU A 197 2.98 -13.05 18.97
N GLU A 198 2.62 -12.04 19.76
CA GLU A 198 1.33 -11.93 20.44
C GLU A 198 0.42 -10.98 19.64
N MET A 199 -0.79 -11.43 19.31
CA MET A 199 -1.77 -10.62 18.58
C MET A 199 -3.08 -10.51 19.35
N GLN A 200 -3.64 -9.32 19.38
CA GLN A 200 -4.97 -9.05 19.94
C GLN A 200 -5.84 -8.31 18.93
N VAL A 201 -7.16 -8.52 19.00
CA VAL A 201 -8.12 -7.79 18.17
C VAL A 201 -8.97 -6.90 19.06
N LYS A 202 -8.96 -5.59 18.80
CA LYS A 202 -9.71 -4.58 19.55
C LYS A 202 -10.69 -3.86 18.62
N VAL A 203 -11.86 -3.48 19.12
CA VAL A 203 -12.75 -2.57 18.39
C VAL A 203 -12.34 -1.13 18.72
N ALA A 204 -12.11 -0.33 17.68
CA ALA A 204 -11.96 1.11 17.80
C ALA A 204 -12.94 1.78 16.85
N GLU A 205 -14.04 2.28 17.39
CA GLU A 205 -15.03 2.96 16.56
C GLU A 205 -14.45 4.24 15.95
N ASP A 206 -14.85 4.48 14.70
CA ASP A 206 -14.61 5.69 13.92
C ASP A 206 -13.16 6.17 13.85
N TRP A 207 -12.20 5.23 13.95
CA TRP A 207 -10.78 5.62 13.99
C TRP A 207 -10.30 6.29 12.69
N ARG A 208 -10.92 5.96 11.56
CA ARG A 208 -10.61 6.56 10.24
C ARG A 208 -10.93 8.04 10.13
N ASN A 209 -11.88 8.54 10.93
CA ASN A 209 -12.27 9.95 10.91
C ASN A 209 -11.58 10.75 12.04
N SER A 210 -10.94 10.08 12.98
CA SER A 210 -10.21 10.72 14.07
C SER A 210 -8.78 11.09 13.66
N GLU A 211 -8.51 12.39 13.48
CA GLU A 211 -7.16 12.87 13.16
C GLU A 211 -6.11 12.47 14.20
N LYS A 212 -6.49 12.45 15.48
CA LYS A 212 -5.61 12.01 16.57
C LYS A 212 -5.24 10.53 16.44
N LYS A 213 -6.21 9.65 16.16
CA LYS A 213 -5.95 8.21 15.99
C LYS A 213 -5.16 7.95 14.70
N LEU A 214 -5.49 8.63 13.61
CA LEU A 214 -4.73 8.56 12.35
C LEU A 214 -3.25 8.92 12.55
N LYS A 215 -2.97 10.03 13.23
CA LYS A 215 -1.59 10.44 13.53
C LYS A 215 -0.86 9.40 14.38
N ASN A 216 -1.52 8.81 15.38
CA ASN A 216 -0.95 7.75 16.20
C ASN A 216 -0.67 6.46 15.41
N PHE A 217 -1.47 6.19 14.38
CA PHE A 217 -1.28 5.06 13.47
C PHE A 217 -0.28 5.32 12.34
N GLY A 218 0.29 6.53 12.27
CA GLY A 218 1.31 6.89 11.28
C GLY A 218 0.77 7.39 9.94
N TYR A 219 -0.46 7.93 9.90
CA TYR A 219 -1.06 8.56 8.70
C TYR A 219 -0.95 10.08 8.67
#